data_AF-A0A7G9L5D4-F1
#
_entry.id   AF-A0A7G9L5D4-F1
#
_cell.length_a   1.000
_cell.length_b   1.000
_cell.length_c   1.000
_cell.angle_alpha   90.00
_cell.angle_beta   90.00
_cell.angle_gamma   90.00
#
_symmetry.space_group_name_H-M   'P 1'
#
loop_
_entity.id
_entity.type
_entity.pdbx_description
1 polymer ?
#
loop_
_entity_poly.entity_id
_entity_poly.type
_entity_poly.pdbx_seq_one_letter_code
_entity_poly.pdbx_strand_id
1 'polypeptide(L)'
;MPATDAPLDRAGLLAAVVQAASASAAGGETPEDVRALDGRQFEMRIRFGCRGPAKALDATWLGWSFDAQNRTLRVQARPTVSIEEPLVGQIAGDGFEGVEGFWIPRPWLLQSTCPATIALSPKKVGAPAEDEASEAKPPATGAPEEAPLPAIESKGEPEPTAPRIGVAQFFTSDDARTHRRGTRPYSAVKTVPEGTPLPSQGFNLVLSGRLRALPGRSAIACQAKGADTPPECLVSVEFLRVWIEQPQTQEVIAEWGGG
;
A
#
# COMPACT_ATOMS: atom_id res chain seq x y z
N MET A 1 -12.14 12.10 31.86
CA MET A 1 -11.21 11.17 31.17
C MET A 1 -10.66 11.92 29.97
N PRO A 2 -9.35 11.96 29.73
CA PRO A 2 -8.83 12.57 28.51
C PRO A 2 -9.41 11.82 27.31
N ALA A 3 -9.78 12.55 26.26
CA ALA A 3 -10.29 11.94 25.03
C ALA A 3 -9.18 11.05 24.43
N THR A 4 -9.47 9.77 24.23
CA THR A 4 -8.59 8.89 23.48
C THR A 4 -8.51 9.43 22.05
N ASP A 5 -7.31 9.72 21.55
CA ASP A 5 -7.15 10.14 20.17
C ASP A 5 -7.79 9.12 19.21
N ALA A 6 -8.39 9.61 18.13
CA ALA A 6 -8.91 8.75 17.07
C ALA A 6 -7.79 7.83 16.53
N PRO A 7 -8.11 6.56 16.19
CA PRO A 7 -7.16 5.66 15.54
C PRO A 7 -6.56 6.31 14.29
N LEU A 8 -5.28 6.06 14.04
CA LEU A 8 -4.62 6.47 12.79
C LEU A 8 -5.32 5.79 11.61
N ASP A 9 -5.88 6.61 10.73
CA ASP A 9 -6.46 6.13 9.49
C ASP A 9 -5.36 5.92 8.42
N ARG A 10 -5.77 5.52 7.20
CA ARG A 10 -4.83 5.31 6.10
C ARG A 10 -3.98 6.56 5.81
N ALA A 11 -4.58 7.74 5.82
CA ALA A 11 -3.87 8.98 5.47
C ALA A 11 -2.85 9.34 6.55
N GLY A 12 -3.26 9.27 7.83
CA GLY A 12 -2.38 9.49 8.97
C GLY A 12 -1.22 8.50 9.03
N LEU A 13 -1.50 7.20 8.79
CA LEU A 13 -0.45 6.18 8.76
C LEU A 13 0.55 6.42 7.62
N LEU A 14 0.08 6.69 6.40
CA LEU A 14 0.95 6.95 5.26
C LEU A 14 1.76 8.24 5.42
N ALA A 15 1.19 9.29 6.02
CA ALA A 15 1.92 10.51 6.33
C ALA A 15 3.07 10.25 7.32
N ALA A 16 2.84 9.44 8.36
CA ALA A 16 3.89 9.04 9.29
C ALA A 16 5.01 8.25 8.59
N VAL A 17 4.65 7.36 7.65
CA VAL A 17 5.62 6.62 6.85
C VAL A 17 6.44 7.54 5.95
N VAL A 18 5.83 8.55 5.33
CA VAL A 18 6.57 9.55 4.52
C VAL A 18 7.59 10.30 5.37
N GLN A 19 7.25 10.67 6.62
CA GLN A 19 8.20 11.31 7.53
C GLN A 19 9.36 10.38 7.89
N ALA A 20 9.07 9.12 8.22
CA ALA A 20 10.09 8.11 8.51
C ALA A 20 11.01 7.83 7.31
N ALA A 21 10.42 7.72 6.11
CA ALA A 21 11.13 7.47 4.87
C ALA A 21 12.06 8.64 4.52
N SER A 22 11.56 9.88 4.63
CA SER A 22 12.36 11.09 4.39
C SER A 22 13.57 11.15 5.31
N ALA A 23 13.38 10.93 6.62
CA ALA A 23 14.47 10.90 7.58
C ALA A 23 15.49 9.79 7.27
N SER A 24 15.03 8.59 6.94
CA SER A 24 15.89 7.46 6.55
C SER A 24 16.69 7.75 5.28
N ALA A 25 16.08 8.34 4.27
CA ALA A 25 16.76 8.74 3.03
C ALA A 25 17.82 9.81 3.28
N ALA A 26 17.57 10.72 4.23
CA ALA A 26 18.54 11.73 4.66
C ALA A 26 19.66 11.18 5.57
N GLY A 27 19.63 9.89 5.91
CA GLY A 27 20.56 9.30 6.89
C GLY A 27 20.35 9.78 8.33
N GLY A 28 19.19 10.38 8.62
CA GLY A 28 18.83 10.90 9.92
C GLY A 28 18.13 9.88 10.81
N GLU A 29 17.96 10.26 12.08
CA GLU A 29 17.17 9.48 13.04
C GLU A 29 15.67 9.59 12.77
N THR A 30 14.90 8.62 13.26
CA THR A 30 13.43 8.68 13.17
C THR A 30 12.89 9.89 13.96
N PRO A 31 12.05 10.74 13.35
CA PRO A 31 11.45 11.89 14.03
C PRO A 31 10.72 11.51 15.33
N GLU A 32 10.74 12.39 16.33
CA GLU A 32 10.13 12.14 17.64
C GLU A 32 8.63 11.82 17.52
N ASP A 33 7.89 12.57 16.70
CA ASP A 33 6.46 12.33 16.46
C ASP A 33 6.18 10.93 15.90
N VAL A 34 7.10 10.39 15.08
CA VAL A 34 7.00 9.03 14.53
C VAL A 34 7.38 7.98 15.58
N ARG A 35 8.41 8.26 16.41
CA ARG A 35 8.80 7.37 17.52
C ARG A 35 7.68 7.27 18.57
N ALA A 36 6.98 8.37 18.82
CA ALA A 36 5.86 8.45 19.77
C ALA A 36 4.61 7.66 19.32
N LEU A 37 4.59 7.08 18.11
CA LEU A 37 3.48 6.28 17.62
C LEU A 37 3.44 4.86 18.21
N ASP A 38 4.43 4.43 19.00
CA ASP A 38 4.36 3.14 19.68
C ASP A 38 3.10 3.04 20.57
N GLY A 39 2.37 1.94 20.44
CA GLY A 39 1.09 1.71 21.13
C GLY A 39 -0.12 2.47 20.55
N ARG A 40 0.07 3.39 19.60
CA ARG A 40 -1.01 4.15 18.94
C ARG A 40 -1.95 3.20 18.20
N GLN A 41 -3.25 3.40 18.39
CA GLN A 41 -4.26 2.64 17.65
C GLN A 41 -4.28 3.06 16.18
N PHE A 42 -4.57 2.11 15.31
CA PHE A 42 -4.82 2.37 13.89
C PHE A 42 -6.03 1.59 13.39
N GLU A 43 -6.66 2.14 12.36
CA GLU A 43 -7.65 1.46 11.53
C GLU A 43 -7.45 1.92 10.09
N MET A 44 -6.87 1.06 9.25
CA MET A 44 -6.64 1.38 7.86
C MET A 44 -7.41 0.45 6.93
N ARG A 45 -7.85 1.01 5.81
CA ARG A 45 -8.53 0.28 4.75
C ARG A 45 -7.58 0.09 3.56
N ILE A 46 -7.62 -1.10 2.98
CA ILE A 46 -6.98 -1.46 1.72
C ILE A 46 -8.09 -1.78 0.72
N ARG A 47 -8.31 -0.87 -0.23
CA ARG A 47 -9.31 -1.05 -1.28
C ARG A 47 -8.84 -2.05 -2.33
N PHE A 48 -9.68 -3.05 -2.62
CA PHE A 48 -9.43 -4.06 -3.66
C PHE A 48 -10.66 -4.35 -4.50
N GLY A 49 -10.49 -5.12 -5.58
CA GLY A 49 -11.59 -5.50 -6.47
C GLY A 49 -12.05 -4.38 -7.42
N CYS A 50 -11.23 -3.34 -7.61
CA CYS A 50 -11.57 -2.16 -8.43
C CYS A 50 -11.82 -2.45 -9.91
N ARG A 51 -11.41 -3.62 -10.40
CA ARG A 51 -11.65 -4.06 -11.79
C ARG A 51 -12.76 -5.11 -11.88
N GLY A 52 -13.55 -5.25 -10.82
CA GLY A 52 -14.57 -6.29 -10.69
C GLY A 52 -14.02 -7.63 -10.17
N PRO A 53 -14.76 -8.72 -10.35
CA PRO A 53 -14.39 -10.03 -9.84
C PRO A 53 -13.15 -10.60 -10.54
N ALA A 54 -12.32 -11.29 -9.77
CA ALA A 54 -11.16 -12.00 -10.25
C ALA A 54 -11.58 -13.23 -11.08
N LYS A 55 -10.95 -13.41 -12.25
CA LYS A 55 -11.13 -14.61 -13.08
C LYS A 55 -10.56 -15.88 -12.42
N ALA A 56 -9.44 -15.72 -11.71
CA ALA A 56 -8.79 -16.78 -10.95
C ALA A 56 -8.49 -16.26 -9.55
N LEU A 57 -9.46 -16.42 -8.64
CA LEU A 57 -9.34 -15.90 -7.27
C LEU A 57 -8.12 -16.50 -6.56
N ASP A 58 -7.87 -17.80 -6.75
CA ASP A 58 -6.74 -18.47 -6.10
C ASP A 58 -5.37 -18.02 -6.59
N ALA A 59 -5.27 -17.29 -7.70
CA ALA A 59 -4.02 -16.72 -8.20
C ALA A 59 -3.78 -15.28 -7.72
N THR A 60 -4.76 -14.62 -7.08
CA THR A 60 -4.58 -13.28 -6.53
C THR A 60 -4.38 -13.34 -5.02
N TRP A 61 -3.50 -12.48 -4.48
CA TRP A 61 -3.38 -12.36 -3.03
C TRP A 61 -4.58 -11.63 -2.43
N LEU A 62 -5.21 -10.71 -3.15
CA LEU A 62 -6.34 -9.94 -2.68
C LEU A 62 -7.39 -9.81 -3.79
N GLY A 63 -8.60 -10.28 -3.54
CA GLY A 63 -9.63 -10.33 -4.58
C GLY A 63 -10.96 -10.89 -4.12
N TRP A 64 -11.90 -10.89 -5.04
CA TRP A 64 -13.22 -11.49 -4.86
C TRP A 64 -13.67 -12.16 -6.15
N SER A 65 -14.60 -13.11 -6.06
CA SER A 65 -15.27 -13.71 -7.22
C SER A 65 -16.75 -13.92 -6.90
N PHE A 66 -17.57 -14.04 -7.94
CA PHE A 66 -18.98 -14.33 -7.79
C PHE A 66 -19.41 -15.39 -8.79
N ASP A 67 -20.00 -16.47 -8.26
CA ASP A 67 -20.66 -17.50 -9.03
C ASP A 67 -22.14 -17.14 -9.17
N ALA A 68 -22.58 -16.84 -10.39
CA ALA A 68 -23.96 -16.45 -10.66
C ALA A 68 -24.96 -17.61 -10.55
N GLN A 69 -24.52 -18.85 -10.84
CA GLN A 69 -25.38 -20.03 -10.81
C GLN A 69 -25.72 -20.40 -9.36
N ASN A 70 -24.72 -20.40 -8.48
CA ASN A 70 -24.87 -20.71 -7.07
C ASN A 70 -25.06 -19.46 -6.19
N ARG A 71 -25.13 -18.27 -6.80
CA ARG A 71 -25.18 -16.96 -6.13
C ARG A 71 -24.16 -16.81 -5.00
N THR A 72 -22.96 -17.30 -5.23
CA THR A 72 -21.94 -17.43 -4.19
C THR A 72 -20.85 -16.36 -4.36
N LEU A 73 -20.76 -15.45 -3.39
CA LEU A 73 -19.66 -14.49 -3.27
C LEU A 73 -18.50 -15.14 -2.51
N ARG A 74 -17.29 -15.02 -3.06
CA ARG A 74 -16.05 -15.41 -2.37
C ARG A 74 -15.14 -14.20 -2.28
N VAL A 75 -14.57 -13.97 -1.10
CA VAL A 75 -13.55 -12.93 -0.85
C VAL A 75 -12.30 -13.56 -0.28
N GLN A 76 -11.13 -13.00 -0.59
CA GLN A 76 -9.85 -13.48 -0.10
C GLN A 76 -8.85 -12.33 0.07
N ALA A 77 -8.09 -12.39 1.17
CA ALA A 77 -6.85 -11.66 1.40
C ALA A 77 -5.77 -12.61 1.93
N ARG A 78 -4.65 -12.76 1.24
CA ARG A 78 -3.48 -13.53 1.65
C ARG A 78 -2.42 -12.56 2.18
N PRO A 79 -1.79 -12.86 3.33
CA PRO A 79 -0.59 -12.13 3.74
C PRO A 79 0.45 -12.14 2.61
N THR A 80 1.08 -11.01 2.37
CA THR A 80 2.10 -10.80 1.34
C THR A 80 3.43 -10.32 1.90
N VAL A 81 3.47 -9.98 3.19
CA VAL A 81 4.72 -9.79 3.92
C VAL A 81 4.93 -11.02 4.79
N SER A 82 6.10 -11.64 4.67
CA SER A 82 6.50 -12.81 5.45
C SER A 82 7.93 -12.69 5.96
N ILE A 83 8.36 -13.63 6.81
CA ILE A 83 9.71 -13.60 7.40
C ILE A 83 10.82 -13.80 6.37
N GLU A 84 10.50 -14.38 5.22
CA GLU A 84 11.42 -14.61 4.10
C GLU A 84 11.68 -13.34 3.27
N GLU A 85 10.95 -12.24 3.51
CA GLU A 85 11.16 -10.98 2.82
C GLU A 85 12.54 -10.37 3.18
N PRO A 86 13.41 -10.05 2.21
CA PRO A 86 14.73 -9.48 2.51
C PRO A 86 14.68 -8.20 3.34
N LEU A 87 13.65 -7.36 3.11
CA LEU A 87 13.45 -6.14 3.87
C LEU A 87 13.17 -6.43 5.36
N VAL A 88 12.43 -7.50 5.65
CA VAL A 88 12.12 -7.92 7.03
C VAL A 88 13.42 -8.23 7.78
N GLY A 89 14.33 -9.00 7.18
CA GLY A 89 15.63 -9.32 7.80
C GLY A 89 16.49 -8.07 8.06
N GLN A 90 16.46 -7.09 7.17
CA GLN A 90 17.23 -5.84 7.31
C GLN A 90 16.68 -4.92 8.41
N ILE A 91 15.36 -4.90 8.57
CA ILE A 91 14.66 -4.02 9.51
C ILE A 91 14.56 -4.64 10.89
N ALA A 92 14.07 -5.88 10.99
CA ALA A 92 13.67 -6.48 12.24
C ALA A 92 14.85 -7.12 13.00
N GLY A 93 15.91 -7.51 12.28
CA GLY A 93 17.02 -8.26 12.86
C GLY A 93 16.60 -9.68 13.30
N ASP A 94 17.37 -10.25 14.23
CA ASP A 94 17.13 -11.59 14.77
C ASP A 94 16.06 -11.59 15.89
N GLY A 95 15.49 -12.76 16.18
CA GLY A 95 14.60 -12.97 17.33
C GLY A 95 13.10 -13.12 17.00
N PHE A 96 12.74 -12.98 15.73
CA PHE A 96 11.38 -13.28 15.25
C PHE A 96 11.32 -14.67 14.62
N GLU A 97 10.28 -15.41 14.94
CA GLU A 97 9.98 -16.74 14.36
C GLU A 97 8.91 -16.67 13.27
N GLY A 98 8.26 -15.52 13.09
CA GLY A 98 7.25 -15.33 12.06
C GLY A 98 6.95 -13.86 11.84
N VAL A 99 6.58 -13.54 10.61
CA VAL A 99 6.07 -12.22 10.22
C VAL A 99 4.88 -12.43 9.30
N GLU A 100 3.81 -11.68 9.53
CA GLU A 100 2.61 -11.74 8.71
C GLU A 100 2.06 -10.34 8.47
N GLY A 101 1.84 -10.00 7.21
CA GLY A 101 1.36 -8.66 6.88
C GLY A 101 0.96 -8.49 5.44
N PHE A 102 0.74 -7.24 5.05
CA PHE A 102 0.28 -6.86 3.72
C PHE A 102 1.11 -5.71 3.16
N TRP A 103 1.54 -5.86 1.91
CA TRP A 103 1.99 -4.73 1.12
C TRP A 103 0.78 -3.83 0.80
N ILE A 104 0.92 -2.53 1.05
CA ILE A 104 -0.13 -1.56 0.79
C ILE A 104 -0.13 -1.25 -0.70
N PRO A 105 -1.19 -1.59 -1.47
CA PRO A 105 -1.28 -1.19 -2.86
C PRO A 105 -1.47 0.33 -2.95
N ARG A 106 -0.79 0.95 -3.91
CA ARG A 106 -0.86 2.39 -4.19
C ARG A 106 -0.62 3.24 -2.93
N PRO A 107 0.58 3.16 -2.33
CA PRO A 107 0.89 3.91 -1.10
C PRO A 107 0.86 5.44 -1.29
N TRP A 108 0.87 5.94 -2.52
CA TRP A 108 0.66 7.36 -2.83
C TRP A 108 -0.81 7.80 -2.76
N LEU A 109 -1.77 6.87 -2.69
CA LEU A 109 -3.19 7.18 -2.59
C LEU A 109 -3.62 7.14 -1.12
N LEU A 110 -3.77 8.32 -0.52
CA LEU A 110 -4.16 8.48 0.91
C LEU A 110 -5.58 8.01 1.19
N GLN A 111 -6.46 8.11 0.19
CA GLN A 111 -7.85 7.67 0.28
C GLN A 111 -7.97 6.18 -0.01
N SER A 112 -8.88 5.50 0.69
CA SER A 112 -9.16 4.07 0.47
C SER A 112 -10.18 3.87 -0.64
N THR A 113 -9.85 4.36 -1.83
CA THR A 113 -10.73 4.38 -3.01
C THR A 113 -10.11 3.61 -4.17
N CYS A 114 -10.94 3.29 -5.16
CA CYS A 114 -10.42 2.81 -6.43
C CYS A 114 -9.75 3.98 -7.17
N PRO A 115 -8.58 3.76 -7.79
CA PRO A 115 -7.89 4.81 -8.52
C PRO A 115 -8.79 5.31 -9.65
N ALA A 116 -8.72 6.60 -9.93
CA ALA A 116 -9.34 7.14 -11.13
C ALA A 116 -8.74 6.41 -12.34
N THR A 117 -9.54 5.59 -13.02
CA THR A 117 -9.20 5.15 -14.36
C THR A 117 -9.25 6.40 -15.22
N ILE A 118 -8.11 6.79 -15.82
CA ILE A 118 -8.14 7.73 -16.93
C ILE A 118 -8.94 7.03 -18.03
N ALA A 119 -10.23 7.31 -18.09
CA ALA A 119 -10.95 7.15 -19.34
C ALA A 119 -10.25 8.13 -20.28
N LEU A 120 -9.35 7.61 -21.13
CA LEU A 120 -8.92 8.36 -22.29
C LEU A 120 -10.21 8.74 -22.99
N SER A 121 -10.57 10.01 -22.94
CA SER A 121 -11.72 10.55 -23.65
C SER A 121 -11.67 10.00 -25.06
N PRO A 122 -12.75 9.42 -25.61
CA PRO A 122 -12.74 9.00 -27.00
C PRO A 122 -12.41 10.25 -27.83
N LYS A 123 -11.19 10.26 -28.39
CA LYS A 123 -10.74 11.29 -29.31
C LYS A 123 -11.80 11.32 -30.40
N LYS A 124 -12.58 12.41 -30.46
CA LYS A 124 -13.53 12.66 -31.53
C LYS A 124 -12.71 12.65 -32.82
N VAL A 125 -12.75 11.53 -33.56
CA VAL A 125 -12.22 11.46 -34.91
C VAL A 125 -13.14 12.33 -35.74
N GLY A 126 -12.64 13.50 -36.13
CA GLY A 126 -13.44 14.45 -36.89
C GLY A 126 -12.67 15.72 -37.23
N ALA A 127 -12.16 15.71 -38.47
CA ALA A 127 -11.74 16.82 -39.32
C ALA A 127 -10.24 17.20 -39.34
N PRO A 128 -9.72 17.53 -40.54
CA PRO A 128 -8.29 17.60 -40.84
C PRO A 128 -7.67 18.90 -40.36
N ALA A 129 -6.40 18.84 -39.99
CA ALA A 129 -5.55 20.03 -39.89
C ALA A 129 -5.26 20.52 -41.32
N GLU A 130 -5.74 21.71 -41.64
CA GLU A 130 -5.23 22.50 -42.75
C GLU A 130 -3.88 23.08 -42.32
N ASP A 131 -2.89 22.90 -43.19
CA ASP A 131 -1.59 23.55 -43.17
C ASP A 131 -1.76 25.08 -43.08
N GLU A 132 -1.01 25.73 -42.20
CA GLU A 132 -0.35 26.99 -42.55
C GLU A 132 0.93 27.16 -41.71
N ALA A 133 2.02 27.35 -42.45
CA ALA A 133 3.35 27.67 -41.97
C ALA A 133 3.38 29.06 -41.34
N SER A 134 4.21 29.23 -40.30
CA SER A 134 4.80 30.55 -40.04
C SER A 134 6.19 30.39 -39.45
N GLU A 135 7.13 30.68 -40.35
CA GLU A 135 8.55 30.85 -40.13
C GLU A 135 8.80 32.10 -39.28
N ALA A 136 9.48 31.95 -38.14
CA ALA A 136 9.99 33.08 -37.38
C ALA A 136 11.34 32.71 -36.75
N LYS A 137 12.42 33.06 -37.46
CA LYS A 137 13.78 33.18 -36.92
C LYS A 137 13.93 34.54 -36.24
N PRO A 138 14.56 34.59 -35.06
CA PRO A 138 15.54 35.67 -34.83
C PRO A 138 16.76 35.17 -33.99
N PRO A 139 17.71 36.04 -33.63
CA PRO A 139 18.99 36.23 -34.32
C PRO A 139 20.16 35.58 -33.57
N ALA A 140 21.31 35.55 -34.26
CA ALA A 140 22.59 35.22 -33.68
C ALA A 140 23.00 36.29 -32.64
N THR A 141 23.31 35.84 -31.41
CA THR A 141 24.10 36.62 -30.47
C THR A 141 25.19 35.70 -29.92
N GLY A 142 26.44 36.04 -30.22
CA GLY A 142 27.60 35.34 -29.72
C GLY A 142 27.79 35.57 -28.23
N ALA A 143 28.20 34.50 -27.53
CA ALA A 143 28.83 34.51 -26.23
C ALA A 143 29.77 33.28 -26.16
N PRO A 144 30.86 33.36 -25.37
CA PRO A 144 32.10 32.62 -25.60
C PRO A 144 32.03 31.12 -25.30
N GLU A 145 32.93 30.38 -25.95
CA GLU A 145 33.14 28.94 -25.83
C GLU A 145 33.52 28.56 -24.39
N GLU A 146 32.53 28.19 -23.59
CA GLU A 146 32.70 27.49 -22.33
C GLU A 146 32.94 26.01 -22.66
N ALA A 147 34.12 25.51 -22.26
CA ALA A 147 34.53 24.13 -22.52
C ALA A 147 33.43 23.15 -22.06
N PRO A 148 33.01 22.18 -22.90
CA PRO A 148 31.92 21.30 -22.51
C PRO A 148 32.39 20.40 -21.36
N LEU A 149 31.67 20.47 -20.25
CA LEU A 149 31.69 19.43 -19.22
C LEU A 149 31.53 18.07 -19.92
N PRO A 150 32.27 17.03 -19.51
CA PRO A 150 32.16 15.72 -20.15
C PRO A 150 30.70 15.27 -20.11
N ALA A 151 30.16 14.93 -21.27
CA ALA A 151 28.83 14.35 -21.40
C ALA A 151 28.80 13.09 -20.54
N ILE A 152 28.14 13.18 -19.39
CA ILE A 152 27.72 12.01 -18.63
C ILE A 152 26.79 11.25 -19.56
N GLU A 153 27.27 10.12 -20.07
CA GLU A 153 26.47 9.18 -20.85
C GLU A 153 25.26 8.82 -19.99
N SER A 154 24.10 9.38 -20.34
CA SER A 154 22.82 9.05 -19.73
C SER A 154 22.49 7.61 -20.12
N LYS A 155 23.03 6.66 -19.36
CA LYS A 155 22.41 5.36 -19.20
C LYS A 155 20.98 5.66 -18.75
N GLY A 156 20.01 5.27 -19.59
CA GLY A 156 18.60 5.62 -19.44
C GLY A 156 18.16 5.64 -17.99
N GLU A 157 17.64 6.80 -17.57
CA GLU A 157 17.14 7.06 -16.22
C GLU A 157 16.23 5.90 -15.78
N PRO A 158 16.52 5.21 -14.67
CA PRO A 158 15.63 4.17 -14.19
C PRO A 158 14.26 4.78 -13.91
N GLU A 159 13.20 4.15 -14.42
CA GLU A 159 11.84 4.61 -14.13
C GLU A 159 11.65 4.69 -12.61
N PRO A 160 11.07 5.79 -12.08
CA PRO A 160 10.89 5.96 -10.65
C PRO A 160 10.00 4.83 -10.12
N THR A 161 10.60 3.97 -9.30
CA THR A 161 9.87 2.87 -8.68
C THR A 161 9.02 3.43 -7.55
N ALA A 162 7.73 3.09 -7.52
CA ALA A 162 6.86 3.53 -6.43
C ALA A 162 7.36 2.99 -5.07
N PRO A 163 7.22 3.75 -3.97
CA PRO A 163 7.60 3.28 -2.65
C PRO A 163 6.87 1.99 -2.31
N ARG A 164 7.55 1.03 -1.68
CA ARG A 164 6.92 -0.17 -1.12
C ARG A 164 6.74 0.03 0.38
N ILE A 165 5.48 0.08 0.80
CA ILE A 165 5.09 0.22 2.20
C ILE A 165 4.31 -1.02 2.61
N GLY A 166 4.78 -1.72 3.64
CA GLY A 166 4.10 -2.85 4.23
C GLY A 166 3.61 -2.54 5.64
N VAL A 167 2.56 -3.24 6.06
CA VAL A 167 2.09 -3.29 7.44
C VAL A 167 2.14 -4.74 7.90
N ALA A 168 2.85 -5.04 8.97
CA ALA A 168 3.12 -6.41 9.38
C ALA A 168 3.20 -6.56 10.89
N GLN A 169 2.75 -7.71 11.34
CA GLN A 169 2.93 -8.18 12.71
C GLN A 169 4.11 -9.13 12.78
N PHE A 170 4.89 -8.97 13.84
CA PHE A 170 6.09 -9.75 14.12
C PHE A 170 5.83 -10.64 15.32
N PHE A 171 6.24 -11.91 15.24
CA PHE A 171 6.01 -12.91 16.27
C PHE A 171 7.33 -13.48 16.76
N THR A 172 7.49 -13.51 18.08
CA THR A 172 8.60 -14.08 18.83
C THR A 172 8.28 -15.49 19.33
N SER A 173 9.24 -16.17 19.95
CA SER A 173 9.03 -17.48 20.59
C SER A 173 7.96 -17.47 21.68
N ASP A 174 7.75 -16.32 22.32
CA ASP A 174 6.81 -16.16 23.43
C ASP A 174 5.36 -15.97 22.92
N ASP A 175 5.20 -15.62 21.65
CA ASP A 175 3.89 -15.42 21.05
C ASP A 175 3.20 -16.74 20.72
N ALA A 176 1.91 -16.81 21.06
CA ALA A 176 1.10 -17.99 20.81
C ALA A 176 1.07 -18.32 19.30
N ARG A 177 1.55 -19.51 18.93
CA ARG A 177 1.53 -20.01 17.55
C ARG A 177 0.12 -20.09 16.95
N THR A 178 -0.90 -20.16 17.78
CA THR A 178 -2.31 -20.12 17.37
C THR A 178 -2.75 -18.77 16.83
N HIS A 179 -2.08 -17.68 17.21
CA HIS A 179 -2.35 -16.34 16.69
C HIS A 179 -1.73 -16.12 15.30
N ARG A 180 -0.80 -17.01 14.89
CA ARG A 180 -0.17 -17.00 13.57
C ARG A 180 -1.07 -17.68 12.54
N ARG A 181 -1.37 -17.02 11.43
CA ARG A 181 -2.09 -17.64 10.31
C ARG A 181 -1.17 -18.38 9.36
N GLY A 182 0.13 -18.06 9.37
CA GLY A 182 1.10 -18.47 8.37
C GLY A 182 0.63 -18.04 6.99
N THR A 183 0.54 -18.99 6.06
CA THR A 183 0.12 -18.76 4.68
C THR A 183 -1.41 -18.79 4.48
N ARG A 184 -2.19 -18.99 5.56
CA ARG A 184 -3.64 -19.17 5.46
C ARG A 184 -4.35 -17.86 5.10
N PRO A 185 -5.09 -17.79 3.98
CA PRO A 185 -5.84 -16.61 3.60
C PRO A 185 -6.91 -16.26 4.64
N TYR A 186 -7.18 -14.96 4.77
CA TYR A 186 -8.44 -14.42 5.25
C TYR A 186 -9.47 -14.60 4.12
N SER A 187 -10.22 -15.69 4.15
CA SER A 187 -11.19 -16.02 3.09
C SER A 187 -12.56 -16.35 3.64
N ALA A 188 -13.60 -15.91 2.93
CA ALA A 188 -14.97 -16.21 3.28
C ALA A 188 -15.82 -16.45 2.03
N VAL A 189 -16.90 -17.18 2.24
CA VAL A 189 -17.90 -17.52 1.24
C VAL A 189 -19.26 -17.09 1.78
N LYS A 190 -20.02 -16.32 1.00
CA LYS A 190 -21.34 -15.81 1.38
C LYS A 190 -22.33 -16.04 0.24
N THR A 191 -23.50 -16.56 0.55
CA THR A 191 -24.62 -16.62 -0.40
C THR A 191 -25.26 -15.24 -0.51
N VAL A 192 -25.43 -14.74 -1.74
CA VAL A 192 -25.98 -13.42 -2.01
C VAL A 192 -27.46 -13.55 -2.38
N PRO A 193 -28.40 -12.86 -1.69
CA PRO A 193 -29.84 -12.91 -2.02
C PRO A 193 -30.13 -12.45 -3.44
N GLU A 194 -31.16 -13.01 -4.08
CA GLU A 194 -31.58 -12.61 -5.42
C GLU A 194 -31.88 -11.11 -5.54
N GLY A 195 -31.56 -10.51 -6.69
CA GLY A 195 -31.73 -9.08 -6.93
C GLY A 195 -30.73 -8.16 -6.22
N THR A 196 -29.84 -8.67 -5.37
CA THR A 196 -28.80 -7.85 -4.71
C THR A 196 -27.72 -7.45 -5.72
N PRO A 197 -27.46 -6.14 -5.95
CA PRO A 197 -26.42 -5.70 -6.87
C PRO A 197 -25.03 -6.12 -6.38
N LEU A 198 -24.15 -6.49 -7.31
CA LEU A 198 -22.76 -6.79 -6.97
C LEU A 198 -21.96 -5.49 -6.73
N PRO A 199 -20.97 -5.50 -5.82
CA PRO A 199 -20.16 -4.32 -5.54
C PRO A 199 -19.37 -3.84 -6.77
N SER A 200 -19.70 -2.65 -7.26
CA SER A 200 -19.02 -2.03 -8.40
C SER A 200 -17.67 -1.40 -8.04
N GLN A 201 -17.47 -1.06 -6.77
CA GLN A 201 -16.22 -0.50 -6.27
C GLN A 201 -15.38 -1.51 -5.47
N GLY A 202 -15.67 -2.80 -5.60
CA GLY A 202 -15.01 -3.87 -4.86
C GLY A 202 -15.26 -3.81 -3.35
N PHE A 203 -14.23 -4.10 -2.55
CA PHE A 203 -14.31 -4.26 -1.09
C PHE A 203 -13.13 -3.59 -0.39
N ASN A 204 -13.27 -3.34 0.91
CA ASN A 204 -12.15 -2.96 1.78
C ASN A 204 -11.70 -4.18 2.57
N LEU A 205 -10.39 -4.46 2.55
CA LEU A 205 -9.74 -5.19 3.65
C LEU A 205 -9.43 -4.14 4.72
N VAL A 206 -9.94 -4.32 5.92
CA VAL A 206 -9.71 -3.41 7.03
C VAL A 206 -8.80 -4.07 8.05
N LEU A 207 -7.77 -3.34 8.45
CA LEU A 207 -6.76 -3.75 9.40
C LEU A 207 -6.85 -2.79 10.58
N SER A 208 -7.11 -3.32 11.77
CA SER A 208 -7.13 -2.54 13.00
C SER A 208 -6.28 -3.20 14.07
N GLY A 209 -5.63 -2.35 14.87
CA GLY A 209 -4.74 -2.81 15.91
C GLY A 209 -3.95 -1.67 16.55
N ARG A 210 -2.73 -1.98 16.97
CA ARG A 210 -1.79 -1.01 17.53
C ARG A 210 -0.47 -1.03 16.80
N LEU A 211 0.16 0.11 16.63
CA LEU A 211 1.56 0.18 16.22
C LEU A 211 2.43 -0.36 17.35
N ARG A 212 3.51 -1.07 17.02
CA ARG A 212 4.45 -1.65 17.99
C ARG A 212 5.88 -1.38 17.55
N ALA A 213 6.66 -0.73 18.40
CA ALA A 213 8.08 -0.53 18.16
C ALA A 213 8.81 -1.87 18.02
N LEU A 214 9.74 -1.93 17.05
CA LEU A 214 10.67 -3.04 16.92
C LEU A 214 11.83 -2.85 17.91
N PRO A 215 12.52 -3.93 18.34
CA PRO A 215 13.68 -3.81 19.21
C PRO A 215 14.73 -2.82 18.65
N GLY A 216 15.03 -1.78 19.42
CA GLY A 216 16.00 -0.74 19.03
C GLY A 216 15.56 0.19 17.88
N ARG A 217 14.29 0.14 17.45
CA ARG A 217 13.75 0.96 16.35
C ARG A 217 12.36 1.50 16.71
N SER A 218 11.84 2.40 15.89
CA SER A 218 10.45 2.85 16.01
C SER A 218 9.48 1.79 15.45
N ALA A 219 8.18 2.05 15.56
CA ALA A 219 7.16 1.22 14.91
C ALA A 219 7.16 1.34 13.37
N ILE A 220 7.84 2.34 12.81
CA ILE A 220 7.95 2.54 11.36
C ILE A 220 9.42 2.56 10.98
N ALA A 221 9.89 1.45 10.42
CA ALA A 221 11.26 1.32 9.98
C ALA A 221 11.33 1.36 8.45
N CYS A 222 12.32 2.08 7.94
CA CYS A 222 12.55 2.24 6.52
C CYS A 222 14.00 1.90 6.18
N GLN A 223 14.19 1.40 4.96
CA GLN A 223 15.50 1.06 4.41
C GLN A 223 15.68 1.75 3.06
N ALA A 224 16.66 2.64 2.98
CA ALA A 224 17.08 3.24 1.72
C ALA A 224 17.78 2.18 0.85
N LYS A 225 17.47 2.18 -0.45
CA LYS A 225 18.09 1.30 -1.47
C LYS A 225 19.05 2.03 -2.40
N GLY A 226 18.91 3.34 -2.52
CA GLY A 226 19.71 4.22 -3.38
C GLY A 226 19.27 5.66 -3.19
N ALA A 227 20.10 6.62 -3.63
CA ALA A 227 19.84 8.04 -3.47
C ALA A 227 18.60 8.52 -4.26
N ASP A 228 18.37 7.93 -5.43
CA ASP A 228 17.30 8.33 -6.36
C ASP A 228 16.08 7.40 -6.33
N THR A 229 15.97 6.57 -5.29
CA THR A 229 14.83 5.66 -5.09
C THR A 229 14.21 5.88 -3.73
N PRO A 230 12.87 5.89 -3.62
CA PRO A 230 12.23 6.01 -2.31
C PRO A 230 12.59 4.80 -1.43
N PRO A 231 12.81 4.99 -0.12
CA PRO A 231 12.99 3.88 0.81
C PRO A 231 11.80 2.91 0.81
N GLU A 232 12.08 1.63 1.07
CA GLU A 232 11.04 0.68 1.42
C GLU A 232 10.80 0.73 2.93
N CYS A 233 9.54 0.68 3.35
CA CYS A 233 9.17 0.84 4.76
C CYS A 233 8.24 -0.30 5.23
N LEU A 234 8.43 -0.70 6.48
CA LEU A 234 7.53 -1.59 7.21
C LEU A 234 6.99 -0.87 8.45
N VAL A 235 5.67 -0.90 8.58
CA VAL A 235 4.96 -0.54 9.80
C VAL A 235 4.79 -1.82 10.63
N SER A 236 5.43 -1.86 11.79
CA SER A 236 5.27 -2.92 12.77
C SER A 236 4.00 -2.68 13.59
N VAL A 237 3.13 -3.68 13.61
CA VAL A 237 1.82 -3.61 14.27
C VAL A 237 1.50 -4.89 15.03
N GLU A 238 0.55 -4.79 15.93
CA GLU A 238 -0.19 -5.91 16.48
C GLU A 238 -1.62 -5.83 15.94
N PHE A 239 -2.03 -6.79 15.12
CA PHE A 239 -3.40 -6.83 14.61
C PHE A 239 -4.35 -7.30 15.71
N LEU A 240 -5.37 -6.50 15.98
CA LEU A 240 -6.46 -6.86 16.91
C LEU A 240 -7.68 -7.39 16.14
N ARG A 241 -7.96 -6.78 14.98
CA ARG A 241 -9.12 -7.11 14.15
C ARG A 241 -8.78 -6.94 12.68
N VAL A 242 -9.16 -7.93 11.87
CA VAL A 242 -9.05 -7.93 10.42
C VAL A 242 -10.40 -8.31 9.85
N TRP A 243 -10.97 -7.51 8.97
CA TRP A 243 -12.26 -7.83 8.35
C TRP A 243 -12.33 -7.35 6.91
N ILE A 244 -13.29 -7.90 6.18
CA ILE A 244 -13.62 -7.43 4.84
C ILE A 244 -15.02 -6.82 4.88
N GLU A 245 -15.16 -5.60 4.36
CA GLU A 245 -16.43 -4.87 4.33
C GLU A 245 -16.75 -4.32 2.93
N GLN A 246 -18.04 -4.08 2.69
CA GLN A 246 -18.50 -3.31 1.54
C GLN A 246 -18.17 -1.81 1.73
N PRO A 247 -17.59 -1.12 0.74
CA PRO A 247 -17.11 0.23 0.95
C PRO A 247 -18.19 1.30 1.12
N GLN A 248 -19.37 1.10 0.54
CA GLN A 248 -20.48 2.06 0.60
C GLN A 248 -21.37 1.85 1.81
N THR A 249 -21.65 0.60 2.16
CA THR A 249 -22.58 0.26 3.24
C THR A 249 -21.87 -0.06 4.55
N GLN A 250 -20.54 -0.25 4.53
CA GLN A 250 -19.74 -0.74 5.65
C GLN A 250 -20.24 -2.10 6.18
N GLU A 251 -21.01 -2.84 5.38
CA GLU A 251 -21.47 -4.17 5.73
C GLU A 251 -20.27 -5.11 5.81
N VAL A 252 -20.05 -5.71 6.97
CA VAL A 252 -19.01 -6.71 7.19
C VAL A 252 -19.39 -8.00 6.47
N ILE A 253 -18.53 -8.43 5.55
CA ILE A 253 -18.66 -9.68 4.79
C ILE A 253 -18.11 -10.85 5.60
N ALA A 254 -16.97 -10.62 6.26
CA ALA A 254 -16.29 -11.59 7.11
C ALA A 254 -15.29 -10.90 8.02
N GLU A 255 -15.01 -11.51 9.16
CA GLU A 255 -14.18 -10.96 10.22
C GLU A 255 -13.31 -12.04 10.86
N TRP A 256 -12.11 -11.63 11.26
CA TRP A 256 -11.10 -12.42 11.93
C TRP A 256 -10.41 -11.57 13.00
N GLY A 257 -10.07 -12.17 14.13
CA GLY A 257 -9.63 -11.43 15.30
C GLY A 257 -10.76 -11.24 16.31
N GLY A 258 -10.38 -10.95 17.55
CA GLY A 258 -11.21 -11.16 18.74
C GLY A 258 -10.61 -12.28 19.58
N GLY A 259 -9.68 -11.90 20.45
CA GLY A 259 -9.51 -12.63 21.71
C GLY A 259 -10.71 -12.39 22.61
#